data_AF-A0A7M2WSD8-F1
#
_entry.id   AF-A0A7M2WSD8-F1
#
_cell.length_a   1.000
_cell.length_b   1.000
_cell.length_c   1.000
_cell.angle_alpha   90.00
_cell.angle_beta   90.00
_cell.angle_gamma   90.00
#
_symmetry.space_group_name_H-M   'P 1'
#
loop_
_entity.id
_entity.type
_entity.pdbx_description
1 polymer ?
#
loop_
_entity_poly.entity_id
_entity_poly.type
_entity_poly.pdbx_seq_one_letter_code
_entity_poly.pdbx_strand_id
1 'polypeptide(L)'
;MPALASAKADDFDTLWQTIYRVTRNAGFKPDRQDYRLGIFTSLPLVSAQLLEPWRFDTGSFFGRMESSLATIRRTVRWDVTRDESGAFVASPKVLIERYSVIEHRVTFSAQYQEIFALTREEQRNQRLQALDPAAFAAEPVPAAYWYAIGRDEGLEQRLSKDVEQRATVAER
;
A
#
# COMPACT_ATOMS: atom_id res chain seq x y z
N MET A 1 6.67 -15.08 0.92
CA MET A 1 6.85 -15.41 -0.51
C MET A 1 8.05 -14.65 -1.04
N PRO A 2 8.89 -15.26 -1.91
CA PRO A 2 10.04 -14.58 -2.53
C PRO A 2 9.58 -13.43 -3.43
N ALA A 3 10.50 -12.50 -3.76
CA ALA A 3 10.23 -11.49 -4.77
C ALA A 3 10.28 -12.11 -6.16
N LEU A 4 9.38 -11.69 -7.05
CA LEU A 4 9.30 -12.22 -8.42
C LEU A 4 10.36 -11.63 -9.33
N ALA A 5 10.88 -10.46 -8.98
CA ALA A 5 11.93 -9.78 -9.70
C ALA A 5 12.97 -9.27 -8.71
N SER A 6 14.20 -9.12 -9.18
CA SER A 6 15.29 -8.54 -8.40
C SER A 6 16.23 -7.78 -9.31
N ALA A 7 16.94 -6.79 -8.75
CA ALA A 7 18.00 -6.05 -9.43
C ALA A 7 19.32 -6.35 -8.72
N LYS A 8 20.40 -6.51 -9.48
CA LYS A 8 21.74 -6.77 -8.93
C LYS A 8 22.66 -5.58 -9.16
N ALA A 9 23.58 -5.34 -8.22
CA ALA A 9 24.67 -4.38 -8.34
C ALA A 9 25.83 -4.79 -7.44
N ASP A 10 27.05 -4.40 -7.81
CA ASP A 10 28.26 -4.74 -7.03
C ASP A 10 28.47 -3.80 -5.83
N ASP A 11 28.01 -2.55 -5.95
CA ASP A 11 28.08 -1.54 -4.89
C ASP A 11 26.73 -1.31 -4.21
N PHE A 12 26.69 -1.45 -2.88
CA PHE A 12 25.50 -1.24 -2.08
C PHE A 12 25.04 0.21 -2.09
N ASP A 13 25.98 1.17 -2.02
CA ASP A 13 25.64 2.59 -1.98
C ASP A 13 24.96 3.03 -3.28
N THR A 14 25.54 2.65 -4.40
CA THR A 14 24.97 2.89 -5.72
C THR A 14 23.60 2.25 -5.88
N LEU A 15 23.43 0.99 -5.43
CA LEU A 15 22.16 0.29 -5.46
C LEU A 15 21.10 1.01 -4.60
N TRP A 16 21.46 1.38 -3.37
CA TRP A 16 20.58 2.05 -2.43
C TRP A 16 20.10 3.39 -2.94
N GLN A 17 21.02 4.22 -3.47
CA GLN A 17 20.68 5.51 -4.06
C GLN A 17 19.82 5.37 -5.32
N THR A 18 20.03 4.30 -6.09
CA THR A 18 19.21 4.00 -7.27
C THR A 18 17.79 3.59 -6.88
N ILE A 19 17.64 2.71 -5.88
CA ILE A 19 16.34 2.34 -5.31
C ILE A 19 15.57 3.57 -4.84
N TYR A 20 16.24 4.45 -4.08
CA TYR A 20 15.64 5.68 -3.59
C TYR A 20 15.11 6.55 -4.75
N ARG A 21 15.93 6.77 -5.78
CA ARG A 21 15.56 7.58 -6.95
C ARG A 21 14.44 6.96 -7.77
N VAL A 22 14.51 5.66 -8.05
CA VAL A 22 13.48 4.94 -8.82
C VAL A 22 12.15 4.97 -8.08
N THR A 23 12.15 4.66 -6.78
CA THR A 23 10.93 4.65 -5.97
C THR A 23 10.29 6.04 -5.90
N ARG A 24 11.10 7.10 -5.74
CA ARG A 24 10.62 8.49 -5.75
C ARG A 24 10.07 8.91 -7.12
N ASN A 25 10.73 8.51 -8.22
CA ASN A 25 10.27 8.80 -9.58
C ASN A 25 8.95 8.09 -9.92
N ALA A 26 8.73 6.91 -9.34
CA ALA A 26 7.45 6.20 -9.42
C ALA A 26 6.32 6.88 -8.61
N GLY A 27 6.61 7.95 -7.87
CA GLY A 27 5.64 8.75 -7.12
C GLY A 27 5.48 8.33 -5.66
N PHE A 28 6.23 7.31 -5.20
CA PHE A 28 6.21 6.88 -3.80
C PHE A 28 7.09 7.78 -2.94
N LYS A 29 6.59 8.14 -1.76
CA LYS A 29 7.37 8.87 -0.77
C LYS A 29 8.08 7.88 0.15
N PRO A 30 9.40 8.02 0.40
CA PRO A 30 10.10 7.20 1.40
C PRO A 30 9.47 7.38 2.78
N ASP A 31 9.34 6.27 3.51
CA ASP A 31 8.88 6.22 4.90
C ASP A 31 10.03 5.75 5.81
N ARG A 32 10.27 4.43 5.88
CA ARG A 32 11.37 3.83 6.62
C ARG A 32 12.57 3.54 5.71
N GLN A 33 13.75 3.96 6.13
CA GLN A 33 15.03 3.68 5.46
C GLN A 33 16.00 3.09 6.47
N ASP A 34 16.12 1.77 6.48
CA ASP A 34 17.04 1.04 7.34
C ASP A 34 18.22 0.53 6.51
N TYR A 35 19.20 1.40 6.35
CA TYR A 35 20.38 1.17 5.50
C TYR A 35 21.18 -0.06 5.93
N ARG A 36 21.30 -0.30 7.24
CA ARG A 36 22.06 -1.45 7.79
C ARG A 36 21.37 -2.78 7.54
N LEU A 37 20.05 -2.81 7.62
CA LEU A 37 19.26 -4.02 7.37
C LEU A 37 18.91 -4.21 5.89
N GLY A 38 19.24 -3.24 5.02
CA GLY A 38 18.85 -3.30 3.61
C GLY A 38 17.34 -3.15 3.40
N ILE A 39 16.61 -2.53 4.33
CA ILE A 39 15.15 -2.42 4.26
C ILE A 39 14.75 -0.99 3.92
N PHE A 40 14.07 -0.81 2.79
CA PHE A 40 13.45 0.44 2.42
C PHE A 40 11.93 0.25 2.33
N THR A 41 11.15 1.18 2.85
CA THR A 41 9.68 1.17 2.75
C THR A 41 9.16 2.55 2.41
N SER A 42 8.09 2.62 1.65
CA SER A 42 7.41 3.85 1.25
C SER A 42 6.12 4.09 2.03
N LEU A 43 5.66 5.33 2.05
CA LEU A 43 4.31 5.66 2.49
C LEU A 43 3.28 5.06 1.52
N PRO A 44 2.09 4.65 2.00
CA PRO A 44 1.03 4.17 1.14
C PRO A 44 0.60 5.23 0.13
N LEU A 45 0.67 4.89 -1.16
CA LEU A 45 0.19 5.73 -2.25
C LEU A 45 -1.23 5.33 -2.61
N VAL A 46 -2.20 6.19 -2.29
CA VAL A 46 -3.60 6.02 -2.70
C VAL A 46 -3.70 6.27 -4.20
N SER A 47 -4.11 5.25 -4.95
CA SER A 47 -4.21 5.29 -6.40
C SER A 47 -5.69 5.45 -6.77
N ALA A 48 -6.03 6.62 -7.31
CA ALA A 48 -7.26 6.77 -8.06
C ALA A 48 -7.01 6.17 -9.45
N GLN A 49 -7.86 5.22 -9.84
CA GLN A 49 -8.05 4.74 -11.22
C GLN A 49 -7.13 3.60 -11.69
N LEU A 50 -7.82 2.48 -11.91
CA LEU A 50 -7.40 1.19 -12.44
C LEU A 50 -6.94 1.21 -13.92
N LEU A 51 -6.33 2.29 -14.39
CA LEU A 51 -5.75 2.39 -15.74
C LEU A 51 -4.48 3.26 -15.72
N GLU A 52 -3.33 2.64 -15.48
CA GLU A 52 -2.03 3.25 -15.78
C GLU A 52 -1.34 2.55 -16.95
N PRO A 53 -1.72 2.79 -18.22
CA PRO A 53 -0.95 2.30 -19.35
C PRO A 53 0.16 3.30 -19.77
N TRP A 54 0.22 4.50 -19.18
CA TRP A 54 1.32 5.47 -19.34
C TRP A 54 1.27 6.52 -18.21
N ARG A 55 2.26 6.52 -17.30
CA ARG A 55 2.79 7.79 -16.78
C ARG A 55 3.77 8.36 -17.80
N PHE A 56 3.27 8.60 -19.02
CA PHE A 56 3.62 9.78 -19.80
C PHE A 56 2.61 10.84 -19.39
N ASP A 57 3.13 11.86 -18.72
CA ASP A 57 2.45 13.11 -18.48
C ASP A 57 2.19 13.76 -19.84
N THR A 58 0.97 13.63 -20.39
CA THR A 58 0.30 14.63 -21.26
C THR A 58 -1.09 14.17 -21.70
N GLY A 59 -2.11 14.95 -21.30
CA GLY A 59 -3.32 15.25 -22.07
C GLY A 59 -4.31 14.11 -22.42
N SER A 60 -5.42 14.02 -21.67
CA SER A 60 -6.77 14.20 -22.23
C SER A 60 -7.83 14.07 -21.13
N PHE A 61 -8.66 15.10 -21.02
CA PHE A 61 -9.30 15.56 -19.78
C PHE A 61 -10.81 15.33 -19.72
N PHE A 62 -11.42 14.54 -20.60
CA PHE A 62 -12.88 14.35 -20.60
C PHE A 62 -13.26 12.91 -20.91
N GLY A 63 -13.79 12.20 -19.89
CA GLY A 63 -14.41 10.88 -20.09
C GLY A 63 -14.16 9.80 -19.02
N ARG A 64 -13.60 10.11 -17.84
CA ARG A 64 -13.49 9.13 -16.73
C ARG A 64 -13.89 9.76 -15.38
N MET A 65 -15.08 10.36 -15.36
CA MET A 65 -15.77 10.76 -14.15
C MET A 65 -17.01 9.89 -13.99
N GLU A 66 -16.83 8.71 -13.39
CA GLU A 66 -17.79 8.05 -12.51
C GLU A 66 -17.21 6.67 -12.13
N SER A 67 -17.16 6.39 -10.83
CA SER A 67 -16.73 5.11 -10.22
C SER A 67 -15.22 4.89 -10.01
N SER A 68 -14.72 5.36 -8.87
CA SER A 68 -13.56 4.75 -8.16
C SER A 68 -13.90 4.58 -6.67
N LEU A 69 -15.10 4.07 -6.41
CA LEU A 69 -15.70 3.85 -5.06
C LEU A 69 -14.96 2.79 -4.21
N ALA A 70 -13.93 2.14 -4.74
CA ALA A 70 -13.01 1.31 -3.97
C ALA A 70 -11.61 1.96 -3.99
N THR A 71 -11.30 2.78 -3.00
CA THR A 71 -9.97 3.38 -2.85
C THR A 71 -8.95 2.26 -2.67
N ILE A 72 -8.01 2.11 -3.59
CA ILE A 72 -6.89 1.17 -3.48
C ILE A 72 -5.63 1.99 -3.13
N ARG A 73 -4.79 1.46 -2.26
CA ARG A 73 -3.46 2.02 -1.98
C ARG A 73 -2.38 0.98 -2.24
N ARG A 74 -1.18 1.45 -2.60
CA ARG A 74 0.00 0.61 -2.82
C ARG A 74 1.13 1.04 -1.90
N THR A 75 1.84 0.07 -1.35
CA THR A 75 3.01 0.29 -0.49
C THR A 75 4.19 -0.50 -1.05
N VAL A 76 5.27 0.19 -1.40
CA VAL A 76 6.52 -0.44 -1.87
C VAL A 76 7.44 -0.70 -0.69
N ARG A 77 7.94 -1.92 -0.59
CA ARG A 77 9.03 -2.34 0.27
C ARG A 77 10.15 -2.94 -0.58
N TRP A 78 11.38 -2.55 -0.32
CA TRP A 78 12.56 -3.22 -0.86
C TRP A 78 13.28 -3.95 0.25
N ASP A 79 13.70 -5.17 -0.05
CA ASP A 79 14.65 -5.93 0.75
C ASP A 79 15.94 -6.10 -0.08
N VAL A 80 17.07 -5.64 0.47
CA VAL A 80 18.39 -5.77 -0.15
C VAL A 80 19.19 -6.83 0.61
N THR A 81 19.63 -7.86 -0.08
CA THR A 81 20.41 -8.97 0.47
C THR A 81 21.67 -9.19 -0.33
N ARG A 82 22.68 -9.83 0.26
CA ARG A 82 23.90 -10.22 -0.45
C ARG A 82 23.75 -11.62 -1.03
N ASP A 83 24.14 -11.79 -2.29
CA ASP A 83 24.19 -13.09 -2.98
C ASP A 83 25.44 -13.88 -2.59
N GLU A 84 25.49 -15.16 -2.91
CA GLU A 84 26.64 -16.05 -2.70
C GLU A 84 27.90 -15.53 -3.42
N SER A 85 27.72 -14.85 -4.55
CA SER A 85 28.79 -14.22 -5.33
C SER A 85 29.32 -12.91 -4.71
N GLY A 86 28.71 -12.41 -3.63
CA GLY A 86 29.09 -11.16 -2.98
C GLY A 86 28.45 -9.89 -3.56
N ALA A 87 27.68 -10.01 -4.65
CA ALA A 87 26.88 -8.93 -5.21
C ALA A 87 25.65 -8.63 -4.34
N PHE A 88 25.13 -7.41 -4.43
CA PHE A 88 23.90 -7.00 -3.74
C PHE A 88 22.69 -7.20 -4.63
N VAL A 89 21.62 -7.75 -4.06
CA VAL A 89 20.37 -8.09 -4.74
C VAL A 89 19.23 -7.34 -4.07
N ALA A 90 18.60 -6.44 -4.80
CA ALA A 90 17.44 -5.68 -4.36
C ALA A 90 16.14 -6.30 -4.86
N SER A 91 15.24 -6.61 -3.93
CA SER A 91 13.97 -7.28 -4.20
C SER A 91 12.78 -6.38 -3.85
N PRO A 92 12.04 -5.85 -4.83
CA PRO A 92 10.84 -5.07 -4.57
C PRO A 92 9.64 -5.97 -4.22
N LYS A 93 8.86 -5.52 -3.26
CA LYS A 93 7.57 -6.08 -2.85
C LYS A 93 6.56 -4.95 -2.81
N VAL A 94 5.55 -5.00 -3.67
CA VAL A 94 4.50 -3.98 -3.73
C VAL A 94 3.22 -4.58 -3.18
N LEU A 95 2.81 -4.13 -2.00
CA LEU A 95 1.57 -4.54 -1.39
C LEU A 95 0.42 -3.68 -1.92
N ILE A 96 -0.66 -4.32 -2.34
CA ILE A 96 -1.91 -3.66 -2.72
C ILE A 96 -2.92 -3.86 -1.59
N GLU A 97 -3.51 -2.76 -1.13
CA GLU A 97 -4.54 -2.77 -0.10
C GLU A 97 -5.80 -2.08 -0.62
N ARG A 98 -6.97 -2.65 -0.33
CA ARG A 98 -8.27 -2.06 -0.68
C ARG A 98 -8.93 -1.49 0.56
N TYR A 99 -9.54 -0.33 0.42
CA TYR A 99 -10.40 0.27 1.43
C TYR A 99 -11.76 -0.43 1.41
N SER A 100 -12.15 -1.01 2.53
CA SER A 100 -13.50 -1.53 2.76
C SER A 100 -14.24 -0.58 3.68
N VAL A 101 -15.47 -0.22 3.31
CA VAL A 101 -16.43 0.44 4.19
C VAL A 101 -17.62 -0.51 4.32
N ILE A 102 -17.95 -0.90 5.54
CA ILE A 102 -19.17 -1.68 5.78
C ILE A 102 -20.33 -0.69 5.74
N GLU A 103 -21.13 -0.69 4.67
CA GLU A 103 -22.39 0.05 4.64
C GLU A 103 -23.40 -0.61 5.58
N HIS A 104 -23.75 0.06 6.68
CA HIS A 104 -24.87 -0.37 7.51
C HIS A 104 -26.17 -0.23 6.72
N ARG A 105 -26.75 -1.36 6.27
CA ARG A 105 -28.15 -1.37 5.82
C ARG A 105 -29.06 -1.03 7.01
N VAL A 106 -29.54 0.20 7.04
CA VAL A 106 -30.59 0.61 7.99
C VAL A 106 -31.91 0.00 7.49
N THR A 107 -32.26 -1.18 7.98
CA THR A 107 -33.56 -1.84 7.70
C THR A 107 -34.61 -1.57 8.79
N PHE A 108 -34.33 -0.71 9.78
CA PHE A 108 -35.29 -0.40 10.86
C PHE A 108 -35.65 1.08 10.92
N SER A 109 -36.91 1.38 10.63
CA SER A 109 -37.54 2.70 10.80
C SER A 109 -37.67 3.16 12.26
N ALA A 110 -37.41 2.28 13.23
CA ALA A 110 -37.56 2.56 14.65
C ALA A 110 -36.42 3.40 15.28
N GLN A 111 -35.33 3.68 14.54
CA GLN A 111 -34.11 4.25 15.12
C GLN A 111 -33.88 5.74 14.80
N TYR A 112 -34.93 6.47 14.43
CA TYR A 112 -34.84 7.92 14.19
C TYR A 112 -34.86 8.77 15.48
N GLN A 113 -35.38 8.24 16.58
CA GLN A 113 -35.47 8.99 17.86
C GLN A 113 -34.19 8.94 18.70
N GLU A 114 -33.27 8.02 18.43
CA GLU A 114 -32.00 7.88 19.17
C GLU A 114 -30.92 8.89 18.74
N ILE A 115 -31.12 9.61 17.63
CA ILE A 115 -30.10 10.47 17.01
C ILE A 115 -29.95 11.82 17.72
N PHE A 116 -30.95 12.29 18.47
CA PHE A 116 -30.95 13.64 19.07
C PHE A 116 -30.75 13.69 20.59
N ALA A 117 -30.57 12.56 21.28
CA ALA A 117 -30.66 12.54 22.75
C ALA A 117 -29.38 12.23 23.53
N LEU A 118 -28.22 11.93 22.91
CA LEU A 118 -27.08 11.40 23.66
C LEU A 118 -25.73 12.04 23.31
N THR A 119 -24.96 12.31 24.37
CA THR A 119 -23.56 12.72 24.34
C THR A 119 -22.66 11.54 23.97
N ARG A 120 -21.61 11.85 23.20
CA ARG A 120 -20.90 10.93 22.29
C ARG A 120 -20.09 9.80 22.96
N GLU A 121 -19.81 9.88 24.26
CA GLU A 121 -19.01 8.90 25.00
C GLU A 121 -19.82 7.92 25.86
N GLU A 122 -21.06 8.25 26.23
CA GLU A 122 -21.84 7.49 27.22
C GLU A 122 -22.71 6.40 26.57
N GLN A 123 -23.14 6.57 25.32
CA GLN A 123 -23.69 5.46 24.52
C GLN A 123 -22.67 4.38 24.19
N ARG A 124 -21.38 4.76 24.14
CA ARG A 124 -20.25 3.91 23.72
C ARG A 124 -20.03 2.72 24.64
N ASN A 125 -20.37 2.81 25.92
CA ASN A 125 -20.07 1.73 26.88
C ASN A 125 -21.30 0.90 27.29
N GLN A 126 -22.52 1.43 27.21
CA GLN A 126 -23.70 0.74 27.77
C GLN A 126 -24.28 -0.36 26.88
N ARG A 127 -24.19 -0.26 25.55
CA ARG A 127 -24.76 -1.30 24.66
C ARG A 127 -23.83 -2.50 24.47
N LEU A 128 -22.53 -2.32 24.73
CA LEU A 128 -21.50 -3.37 24.69
C LEU A 128 -21.61 -4.38 25.84
N GLN A 129 -22.39 -4.10 26.88
CA GLN A 129 -22.49 -4.94 28.08
C GLN A 129 -23.70 -5.88 28.12
N ALA A 130 -24.72 -5.72 27.27
CA ALA A 130 -26.04 -6.26 27.57
C ALA A 130 -26.52 -7.50 26.76
N LEU A 131 -25.88 -7.94 25.67
CA LEU A 131 -26.58 -8.88 24.76
C LEU A 131 -25.87 -10.16 24.27
N ASP A 132 -24.54 -10.31 24.32
CA ASP A 132 -23.96 -11.63 23.96
C ASP A 132 -22.49 -11.83 24.40
N PRO A 133 -22.20 -12.68 25.40
CA PRO A 133 -20.82 -13.03 25.78
C PRO A 133 -20.07 -13.85 24.73
N ALA A 134 -20.76 -14.50 23.79
CA ALA A 134 -20.16 -15.34 22.76
C ALA A 134 -19.64 -14.56 21.53
N ALA A 135 -20.04 -13.29 21.38
CA ALA A 135 -19.57 -12.42 20.32
C ALA A 135 -18.11 -11.94 20.50
N PHE A 136 -17.51 -12.17 21.67
CA PHE A 136 -16.16 -11.71 22.04
C PHE A 136 -14.99 -12.44 21.36
N ALA A 137 -15.23 -13.45 20.51
CA ALA A 137 -14.16 -14.08 19.74
C ALA A 137 -13.77 -13.30 18.46
N ALA A 138 -14.60 -12.34 18.02
CA ALA A 138 -14.30 -11.50 16.88
C ALA A 138 -14.12 -10.06 17.36
N GLU A 139 -12.89 -9.55 17.29
CA GLU A 139 -12.63 -8.12 17.50
C GLU A 139 -13.59 -7.29 16.62
N PRO A 140 -14.19 -6.21 17.15
CA PRO A 140 -15.09 -5.38 16.35
C PRO A 140 -14.30 -4.82 15.16
N VAL A 141 -14.59 -5.35 13.98
CA VAL A 141 -13.97 -4.89 12.74
C VAL A 141 -14.34 -3.42 12.56
N PRO A 142 -13.37 -2.49 12.47
CA PRO A 142 -13.67 -1.08 12.37
C PRO A 142 -14.52 -0.80 11.12
N ALA A 143 -15.43 0.17 11.23
CA ALA A 143 -16.40 0.52 10.18
C ALA A 143 -15.77 0.79 8.80
N ALA A 144 -14.48 1.16 8.79
CA ALA A 144 -13.65 1.12 7.60
C ALA A 144 -12.23 0.63 7.92
N TYR A 145 -11.67 -0.18 7.03
CA TYR A 145 -10.29 -0.67 7.15
C TYR A 145 -9.66 -0.93 5.79
N TRP A 146 -8.33 -0.93 5.79
CA TRP A 146 -7.50 -1.37 4.67
C TRP A 146 -7.18 -2.84 4.85
N TYR A 147 -7.40 -3.63 3.82
CA TYR A 147 -7.00 -5.03 3.83
C TYR A 147 -6.16 -5.35 2.60
N ALA A 148 -5.14 -6.19 2.79
CA ALA A 148 -4.27 -6.65 1.72
C ALA A 148 -5.10 -7.48 0.73
N ILE A 149 -5.12 -7.04 -0.53
CA ILE A 149 -5.77 -7.78 -1.63
C ILE A 149 -4.77 -8.60 -2.44
N GLY A 150 -3.48 -8.25 -2.38
CA GLY A 150 -2.44 -8.98 -3.10
C GLY A 150 -1.18 -8.17 -3.30
N ARG A 151 -0.36 -8.62 -4.27
CA ARG A 151 0.87 -7.93 -4.70
C ARG A 151 0.72 -7.38 -6.11
N ASP A 152 1.41 -6.29 -6.39
CA ASP A 152 1.49 -5.71 -7.74
C ASP A 152 2.74 -6.24 -8.47
N GLU A 153 2.64 -7.44 -9.03
CA GLU A 153 3.77 -8.12 -9.68
C GLU A 153 4.28 -7.34 -10.90
N GLY A 154 3.39 -6.65 -11.63
CA GLY A 154 3.75 -5.81 -12.76
C GLY A 154 4.60 -4.60 -12.34
N LEU A 155 4.21 -3.95 -11.25
CA LEU A 155 4.99 -2.84 -10.70
C LEU A 155 6.32 -3.31 -10.10
N GLU A 156 6.36 -4.48 -9.47
CA GLU A 156 7.59 -5.08 -8.96
C GLU A 156 8.63 -5.32 -10.07
N GLN A 157 8.21 -5.94 -11.19
CA GLN A 157 9.09 -6.20 -12.34
C GLN A 157 9.57 -4.91 -13.01
N ARG A 158 8.71 -3.88 -13.08
CA ARG A 158 9.09 -2.59 -13.64
C ARG A 158 10.13 -1.90 -12.77
N LEU A 159 9.87 -1.83 -11.46
CA LEU A 159 10.78 -1.20 -10.51
C LEU A 159 12.15 -1.88 -10.50
N SER A 160 12.21 -3.22 -10.56
CA SER A 160 13.48 -3.93 -10.62
C SER A 160 14.24 -3.62 -11.92
N LYS A 161 13.55 -3.61 -13.08
CA LYS A 161 14.16 -3.25 -14.37
C LYS A 161 14.69 -1.81 -14.38
N ASP A 162 13.93 -0.86 -13.84
CA ASP A 162 14.34 0.54 -13.76
C ASP A 162 15.59 0.71 -12.87
N VAL A 163 15.70 -0.06 -11.78
CA VAL A 163 16.89 -0.08 -10.92
C VAL A 163 18.08 -0.70 -11.66
N GLU A 164 17.90 -1.86 -12.29
CA GLU A 164 18.95 -2.59 -13.00
C GLU A 164 19.55 -1.76 -14.15
N GLN A 165 18.69 -1.10 -14.94
CA GLN A 165 19.13 -0.22 -16.03
C GLN A 165 19.96 0.96 -15.52
N ARG A 166 19.58 1.55 -14.38
CA ARG A 166 20.26 2.73 -13.83
C ARG A 166 21.52 2.37 -13.06
N ALA A 167 21.55 1.21 -12.41
CA ALA A 167 22.74 0.69 -11.74
C ALA A 167 23.86 0.43 -12.76
N THR A 168 23.54 -0.26 -13.86
CA THR A 168 24.49 -0.54 -14.96
C THR A 168 25.06 0.75 -15.60
N VAL A 169 24.25 1.80 -15.72
CA VAL A 169 24.70 3.08 -16.30
C VAL A 169 25.60 3.87 -15.34
N ALA A 170 25.43 3.71 -14.03
CA ALA A 170 26.26 4.39 -13.03
C ALA A 170 27.67 3.80 -12.91
N GLU A 171 27.89 2.56 -13.38
CA GLU A 171 29.19 1.88 -13.38
C GLU A 171 30.09 2.24 -14.59
N ARG A 172 29.60 3.05 -15.54
CA ARG A 172 30.35 3.53 -16.72
C ARG A 172 30.77 4.99 -16.58
#